data_AF-A0A2V1E0F3-F1
#
_entry.id   AF-A0A2V1E0F3-F1
#
_cell.length_a   1.000
_cell.length_b   1.000
_cell.length_c   1.000
_cell.angle_alpha   90.00
_cell.angle_beta   90.00
_cell.angle_gamma   90.00
#
_symmetry.space_group_name_H-M   'P 1'
#
loop_
_entity.id
_entity.type
_entity.pdbx_description
1 polymer ?
#
loop_
_entity_poly.entity_id
_entity_poly.type
_entity_poly.pdbx_seq_one_letter_code
_entity_poly.pdbx_strand_id
1 'polypeptide(L)'
;MDKNPMAQTAELTLPTLRLDQHPTIPSLYQTYNDGFKQLAPKALQLQRAKDLALALLQHYYPKSQGFTVEPTEPLNIARHGWNFWLAPHDYNPQDKKSKLPTYHSPFEDKQHHIRPEHITSFRVVSEQEFYNDSDDATANPEEHDDLNRDQVSADTGPPKQRPTTKKPVEHTYLTILLDDLSTFPRWVPDSLQQSNDRLISNPRHDILRYALGVVARIQKGYGFLLLGPRLEAYTYEWQDVAEDGRAEGARTRYATCLLEKEH
;
A
#
# COMPACT_ATOMS: atom_id res chain seq x y z
N MET A 1 -24.24 -18.19 -13.78
CA MET A 1 -23.22 -17.22 -13.31
C MET A 1 -22.74 -17.70 -11.97
N ASP A 2 -21.73 -18.56 -11.98
CA ASP A 2 -21.16 -19.10 -10.76
C ASP A 2 -20.39 -17.99 -10.05
N LYS A 3 -20.74 -17.79 -8.78
CA LYS A 3 -20.03 -16.89 -7.89
C LYS A 3 -18.63 -17.45 -7.74
N ASN A 4 -17.67 -16.80 -8.40
CA ASN A 4 -16.24 -16.92 -8.08
C ASN A 4 -16.15 -16.95 -6.55
N PRO A 5 -15.56 -17.98 -5.90
CA PRO A 5 -15.42 -18.01 -4.46
C PRO A 5 -14.51 -16.84 -4.08
N MET A 6 -15.12 -15.68 -3.88
CA MET A 6 -14.50 -14.52 -3.26
C MET A 6 -13.90 -15.06 -1.98
N ALA A 7 -12.57 -15.08 -1.95
CA ALA A 7 -11.79 -15.32 -0.75
C ALA A 7 -12.52 -14.61 0.39
N GLN A 8 -13.00 -15.38 1.38
CA GLN A 8 -13.68 -14.83 2.54
C GLN A 8 -12.80 -13.73 3.08
N THR A 9 -13.20 -12.49 2.79
CA THR A 9 -12.45 -11.31 3.17
C THR A 9 -12.80 -11.17 4.63
N ALA A 10 -12.03 -11.84 5.49
CA ALA A 10 -12.08 -11.62 6.92
C ALA A 10 -12.12 -10.10 7.11
N GLU A 11 -13.13 -9.61 7.84
CA GLU A 11 -13.36 -8.19 8.03
C GLU A 11 -12.07 -7.61 8.64
N LEU A 12 -11.26 -7.03 7.76
CA LEU A 12 -9.95 -6.50 8.05
C LEU A 12 -10.21 -5.16 8.75
N THR A 13 -10.57 -5.22 10.03
CA THR A 13 -10.36 -4.10 10.95
C THR A 13 -8.87 -3.92 11.06
N LEU A 14 -8.37 -2.69 10.85
CA LEU A 14 -6.97 -2.36 11.10
C LEU A 14 -6.58 -3.03 12.40
N PRO A 15 -5.62 -3.98 12.38
CA PRO A 15 -5.04 -4.38 13.64
C PRO A 15 -4.58 -3.05 14.25
N THR A 16 -5.15 -2.70 15.40
CA THR A 16 -4.54 -1.63 16.20
C THR A 16 -3.08 -2.04 16.27
N LEU A 17 -2.14 -1.24 15.76
CA LEU A 17 -0.74 -1.65 15.74
C LEU A 17 -0.33 -1.90 17.19
N ARG A 18 -0.32 -3.17 17.59
CA ARG A 18 -0.01 -3.63 18.94
C ARG A 18 1.47 -3.94 18.97
N LEU A 19 2.29 -2.89 18.91
CA LEU A 19 3.75 -3.04 18.95
C LEU A 19 4.19 -3.75 20.25
N ASP A 20 3.43 -3.58 21.33
CA ASP A 20 3.61 -4.19 22.64
C ASP A 20 3.43 -5.72 22.66
N GLN A 21 2.73 -6.29 21.69
CA GLN A 21 2.49 -7.74 21.63
C GLN A 21 3.68 -8.52 21.06
N HIS A 22 4.67 -7.84 20.46
CA HIS A 22 5.88 -8.49 19.96
C HIS A 22 7.09 -8.11 20.81
N PRO A 23 7.87 -9.08 21.33
CA PRO A 23 8.95 -8.78 22.27
C PRO A 23 10.09 -7.94 21.66
N THR A 24 10.31 -8.00 20.35
CA THR A 24 11.43 -7.32 19.70
C THR A 24 11.06 -6.02 18.97
N ILE A 25 9.80 -5.81 18.59
CA ILE A 25 9.40 -4.66 17.76
C ILE A 25 9.58 -3.33 18.50
N PRO A 26 9.21 -3.19 19.79
CA PRO A 26 9.44 -1.94 20.54
C PRO A 26 10.93 -1.58 20.61
N SER A 27 11.80 -2.57 20.81
CA SER A 27 13.26 -2.37 20.86
C SER A 27 13.83 -1.95 19.49
N LEU A 28 13.35 -2.56 18.40
CA LEU A 28 13.72 -2.17 17.04
C LEU A 28 13.24 -0.75 16.72
N TYR A 29 12.01 -0.40 17.11
CA TYR A 29 11.45 0.93 16.91
C TYR A 29 12.22 1.99 17.70
N GLN A 30 12.59 1.70 18.95
CA GLN A 30 13.44 2.57 19.76
C GLN A 30 14.82 2.76 19.11
N THR A 31 15.47 1.67 18.71
CA THR A 31 16.79 1.68 18.05
C THR A 31 16.77 2.50 16.75
N TYR A 32 15.70 2.36 15.97
CA TYR A 32 15.44 3.15 14.78
C TYR A 32 15.36 4.64 15.10
N ASN A 33 14.50 5.03 16.05
CA ASN A 33 14.31 6.42 16.47
C ASN A 33 15.58 7.06 17.05
N ASP A 34 16.34 6.33 17.86
CA ASP A 34 17.59 6.81 18.43
C ASP A 34 18.63 7.12 17.34
N GLY A 35 18.53 6.46 16.18
CA GLY A 35 19.36 6.77 15.00
C GLY A 35 19.17 8.20 14.48
N PHE A 36 17.97 8.76 14.59
CA PHE A 36 17.71 10.16 14.22
C PHE A 36 18.23 11.13 15.29
N LYS A 37 17.99 10.83 16.58
CA LYS A 37 18.48 11.65 17.71
C LYS A 37 20.01 11.75 17.74
N GLN A 38 20.68 10.65 17.41
CA GLN A 38 22.14 10.54 17.42
C GLN A 38 22.79 10.95 16.10
N LEU A 39 22.00 11.38 15.10
CA LEU A 39 22.48 11.71 13.75
C LEU A 39 23.33 10.58 13.13
N ALA A 40 22.88 9.33 13.32
CA ALA A 40 23.57 8.17 12.77
C ALA A 40 23.71 8.26 11.25
N PRO A 41 24.75 7.65 10.64
CA PRO A 41 24.89 7.64 9.18
C PRO A 41 23.63 7.12 8.48
N LYS A 42 23.23 7.75 7.36
CA LYS A 42 22.00 7.39 6.62
C LYS A 42 21.92 5.90 6.27
N ALA A 43 23.03 5.28 5.91
CA ALA A 43 23.07 3.83 5.63
C ALA A 43 22.67 2.98 6.85
N LEU A 44 23.11 3.38 8.05
CA LEU A 44 22.74 2.70 9.30
C LEU A 44 21.28 2.96 9.67
N GLN A 45 20.79 4.19 9.48
CA GLN A 45 19.37 4.50 9.70
C GLN A 45 18.47 3.70 8.75
N LEU A 46 18.85 3.60 7.47
CA LEU A 46 18.13 2.79 6.48
C LEU A 46 18.13 1.31 6.85
N GLN A 47 19.25 0.78 7.34
CA GLN A 47 19.32 -0.61 7.80
C GLN A 47 18.38 -0.84 8.99
N ARG A 48 18.39 0.04 9.99
CA ARG A 48 17.48 -0.04 11.14
C ARG A 48 16.00 0.03 10.71
N ALA A 49 15.70 0.88 9.72
CA ALA A 49 14.36 0.98 9.15
C ALA A 49 13.93 -0.34 8.49
N LYS A 50 14.82 -0.97 7.71
CA LYS A 50 14.59 -2.27 7.07
C LYS A 50 14.36 -3.38 8.09
N ASP A 51 15.16 -3.42 9.16
CA ASP A 51 15.03 -4.42 10.22
C ASP A 51 13.68 -4.27 10.94
N LEU A 52 13.28 -3.03 11.26
CA LEU A 52 11.97 -2.73 11.84
C LEU A 52 10.82 -3.12 10.90
N ALA A 53 10.90 -2.74 9.62
CA ALA A 53 9.89 -3.04 8.61
C ALA A 53 9.70 -4.55 8.44
N LEU A 54 10.80 -5.31 8.34
CA LEU A 54 10.76 -6.76 8.22
C LEU A 54 10.10 -7.40 9.44
N ALA A 55 10.49 -6.98 10.66
CA ALA A 55 9.91 -7.49 11.89
C ALA A 55 8.40 -7.19 11.99
N LEU A 56 7.99 -5.97 11.63
CA LEU A 56 6.57 -5.57 11.57
C LEU A 56 5.79 -6.46 10.60
N LEU A 57 6.25 -6.60 9.36
CA LEU A 57 5.55 -7.38 8.35
C LEU A 57 5.51 -8.87 8.71
N GLN A 58 6.59 -9.44 9.22
CA GLN A 58 6.61 -10.85 9.64
C GLN A 58 5.70 -11.14 10.83
N HIS A 59 5.49 -10.15 11.71
CA HIS A 59 4.55 -10.28 12.83
C HIS A 59 3.10 -10.32 12.35
N TYR A 60 2.69 -9.40 11.47
CA TYR A 60 1.32 -9.33 10.96
C TYR A 60 1.02 -10.35 9.85
N TYR A 61 2.05 -10.79 9.12
CA TYR A 61 1.95 -11.73 8.01
C TYR A 61 2.94 -12.89 8.21
N PRO A 62 2.68 -13.77 9.20
CA PRO A 62 3.62 -14.82 9.55
C PRO A 62 3.66 -15.92 8.49
N LYS A 63 4.85 -16.50 8.31
CA LYS A 63 5.08 -17.62 7.38
C LYS A 63 4.21 -18.84 7.68
N SER A 64 3.82 -19.05 8.93
CA SER A 64 2.91 -20.13 9.34
C SER A 64 1.50 -20.01 8.75
N GLN A 65 1.12 -18.82 8.27
CA GLN A 65 -0.15 -18.57 7.58
C GLN A 65 0.02 -18.55 6.04
N GLY A 66 1.19 -18.94 5.53
CA GLY A 66 1.45 -19.00 4.09
C GLY A 66 1.91 -17.68 3.46
N PHE A 67 2.27 -16.69 4.27
CA PHE A 67 2.81 -15.41 3.80
C PHE A 67 4.33 -15.42 3.68
N THR A 68 4.86 -14.66 2.73
CA THR A 68 6.28 -14.32 2.65
C THR A 68 6.45 -12.82 2.52
N VAL A 69 7.49 -12.29 3.17
CA VAL A 69 7.88 -10.88 3.09
C VAL A 69 9.10 -10.78 2.20
N GLU A 70 9.02 -9.97 1.16
CA GLU A 70 10.08 -9.84 0.16
C GLU A 70 10.47 -8.37 -0.01
N PRO A 71 11.77 -8.04 -0.08
CA PRO A 71 12.21 -6.74 -0.59
C PRO A 71 11.66 -6.55 -2.01
N THR A 72 11.24 -5.33 -2.32
CA THR A 72 10.78 -4.98 -3.66
C THR A 72 11.32 -3.62 -4.06
N GLU A 73 11.50 -3.43 -5.37
CA GLU A 73 11.88 -2.13 -5.90
C GLU A 73 10.74 -1.14 -5.61
N PRO A 74 11.05 0.07 -5.14
CA PRO A 74 10.02 1.07 -4.96
C PRO A 74 9.32 1.41 -6.28
N LEU A 75 8.01 1.22 -6.31
CA LEU A 75 7.22 1.36 -7.52
C LEU A 75 7.06 2.85 -7.89
N ASN A 76 7.29 3.18 -9.16
CA ASN A 76 7.04 4.50 -9.74
C ASN A 76 7.70 5.71 -9.04
N ILE A 77 8.90 5.54 -8.48
CA ILE A 77 9.67 6.71 -8.04
C ILE A 77 10.17 7.46 -9.28
N ALA A 78 10.02 8.78 -9.30
CA ALA A 78 10.66 9.61 -10.31
C ALA A 78 12.18 9.42 -10.29
N ARG A 79 12.85 9.59 -11.43
CA ARG A 79 14.32 9.44 -11.55
C ARG A 79 15.10 10.17 -10.45
N HIS A 80 14.58 11.29 -9.98
CA HIS A 80 15.23 12.11 -8.97
C HIS A 80 14.81 11.76 -7.54
N GLY A 81 13.77 10.97 -7.30
CA GLY A 81 13.29 10.66 -5.95
C GLY A 81 11.90 11.23 -5.72
N TRP A 82 11.62 11.62 -4.48
CA TRP A 82 10.34 12.18 -4.07
C TRP A 82 10.49 13.64 -3.66
N ASN A 83 9.53 14.48 -4.05
CA ASN A 83 9.51 15.91 -3.76
C ASN A 83 8.27 16.27 -2.95
N PHE A 84 8.46 17.07 -1.91
CA PHE A 84 7.39 17.69 -1.13
C PHE A 84 7.52 19.20 -1.23
N TRP A 85 6.42 19.89 -1.50
CA TRP A 85 6.43 21.35 -1.49
C TRP A 85 6.52 21.87 -0.06
N LEU A 86 7.39 22.86 0.13
CA LEU A 86 7.54 23.58 1.38
C LEU A 86 6.73 24.87 1.32
N ALA A 87 5.84 25.02 2.30
CA ALA A 87 5.20 26.27 2.59
C ALA A 87 6.24 27.37 2.95
N PRO A 88 6.03 28.62 2.53
CA PRO A 88 6.78 29.78 2.99
C PRO A 88 6.81 29.87 4.52
N HIS A 89 7.83 30.54 5.06
CA HIS A 89 7.99 30.68 6.51
C HIS A 89 6.84 31.44 7.19
N ASP A 90 6.18 32.33 6.46
CA ASP A 90 5.04 33.14 6.88
C ASP A 90 3.68 32.51 6.55
N TYR A 91 3.67 31.29 6.00
CA TYR A 91 2.44 30.59 5.68
C TYR A 91 1.69 30.15 6.95
N ASN A 92 0.42 30.54 7.06
CA ASN A 92 -0.47 30.11 8.13
C ASN A 92 -1.63 29.29 7.54
N PRO A 93 -1.67 27.96 7.76
CA PRO A 93 -2.75 27.11 7.23
C PRO A 93 -4.13 27.42 7.83
N GLN A 94 -4.19 28.13 8.97
CA GLN A 94 -5.44 28.55 9.59
C GLN A 94 -5.95 29.90 9.06
N ASP A 95 -5.08 30.68 8.40
CA ASP A 95 -5.48 31.94 7.81
C ASP A 95 -6.04 31.71 6.41
N LYS A 96 -7.37 31.76 6.29
CA LYS A 96 -8.09 31.67 5.01
C LYS A 96 -7.68 32.75 3.99
N LYS A 97 -7.03 33.83 4.44
CA LYS A 97 -6.52 34.91 3.57
C LYS A 97 -5.07 34.72 3.17
N SER A 98 -4.36 33.76 3.76
CA SER A 98 -3.01 33.42 3.35
C SER A 98 -3.04 32.98 1.89
N LYS A 99 -2.43 33.77 1.01
CA LYS A 99 -2.34 33.41 -0.40
C LYS A 99 -1.46 32.17 -0.50
N LEU A 100 -1.99 31.13 -1.14
CA LEU A 100 -1.20 29.98 -1.49
C LEU A 100 0.01 30.45 -2.31
N PRO A 101 1.21 29.92 -2.03
CA PRO A 101 2.41 30.35 -2.72
C PRO A 101 2.29 29.96 -4.19
N THR A 102 2.52 30.91 -5.10
CA THR A 102 2.58 30.60 -6.53
C THR A 102 3.98 30.13 -6.85
N TYR A 103 4.14 28.84 -7.18
CA TYR A 103 5.45 28.27 -7.54
C TYR A 103 5.62 28.30 -9.06
N HIS A 104 6.68 28.94 -9.54
CA HIS A 104 6.98 29.04 -10.98
C HIS A 104 8.03 28.03 -11.45
N SER A 105 8.74 27.36 -10.53
CA SER A 105 9.76 26.36 -10.86
C SER A 105 9.74 25.17 -9.89
N PRO A 106 9.90 23.93 -10.40
CA PRO A 106 10.00 22.73 -9.59
C PRO A 106 11.38 22.51 -8.92
N PHE A 107 12.34 23.42 -9.10
CA PHE A 107 13.71 23.25 -8.59
C PHE A 107 14.19 24.40 -7.69
N GLU A 108 13.31 25.32 -7.30
CA GLU A 108 13.65 26.33 -6.29
C GLU A 108 13.80 25.68 -4.90
N ASP A 109 14.48 26.35 -3.95
CA ASP A 109 14.70 25.99 -2.53
C ASP A 109 13.41 25.79 -1.69
N LYS A 110 12.29 25.62 -2.40
CA LYS A 110 10.93 25.50 -1.93
C LYS A 110 10.43 24.06 -1.95
N GLN A 111 11.30 23.10 -2.26
CA GLN A 111 10.98 21.68 -2.21
C GLN A 111 11.90 20.96 -1.24
N HIS A 112 11.32 20.05 -0.47
CA HIS A 112 12.04 19.04 0.26
C HIS A 112 12.18 17.79 -0.61
N HIS A 113 13.39 17.22 -0.64
CA HIS A 113 13.77 16.20 -1.58
C HIS A 113 14.28 14.93 -0.88
N ILE A 114 13.60 13.82 -1.12
CA ILE A 114 14.05 12.49 -0.67
C ILE A 114 14.62 11.74 -1.88
N ARG A 115 15.93 11.54 -1.88
CA ARG A 115 16.65 10.90 -2.98
C ARG A 115 16.30 9.40 -3.11
N PRO A 116 16.39 8.79 -4.30
CA PRO A 116 15.99 7.40 -4.54
C PRO A 116 16.73 6.40 -3.65
N GLU A 117 18.01 6.61 -3.37
CA GLU A 117 18.81 5.73 -2.51
C GLU A 117 18.37 5.73 -1.03
N HIS A 118 17.49 6.65 -0.64
CA HIS A 118 16.88 6.72 0.68
C HIS A 118 15.48 6.08 0.72
N ILE A 119 15.01 5.52 -0.40
CA ILE A 119 13.69 4.94 -0.52
C ILE A 119 13.82 3.44 -0.78
N THR A 120 13.09 2.62 -0.03
CA THR A 120 13.05 1.16 -0.21
C THR A 120 11.65 0.66 0.11
N SER A 121 11.31 -0.54 -0.33
CA SER A 121 9.98 -1.11 -0.10
C SER A 121 10.03 -2.61 0.17
N PHE A 122 9.01 -3.09 0.85
CA PHE A 122 8.73 -4.50 1.05
C PHE A 122 7.31 -4.78 0.58
N ARG A 123 7.10 -5.98 0.06
CA ARG A 123 5.78 -6.52 -0.25
C ARG A 123 5.54 -7.79 0.55
N VAL A 124 4.28 -8.06 0.81
CA VAL A 124 3.83 -9.34 1.36
C VAL A 124 3.08 -10.10 0.29
N VAL A 125 3.48 -11.34 0.07
CA VAL A 125 2.83 -12.24 -0.89
C VAL A 125 2.37 -13.53 -0.20
N SER A 126 1.33 -14.16 -0.74
CA SER A 126 0.95 -15.53 -0.41
C SER A 126 0.76 -16.34 -1.69
N GLU A 127 0.97 -17.65 -1.64
CA GLU A 127 0.56 -18.53 -2.73
C GLU A 127 -0.94 -18.81 -2.64
N GLN A 128 -1.66 -18.64 -3.75
CA GLN A 128 -3.08 -19.04 -3.86
C GLN A 128 -3.26 -20.01 -5.03
N GLU A 129 -4.15 -20.98 -4.87
CA GLU A 129 -4.53 -21.93 -5.91
C GLU A 129 -5.68 -21.36 -6.75
N PHE A 130 -5.49 -21.35 -8.07
CA PHE A 130 -6.48 -20.91 -9.04
C PHE A 130 -6.87 -22.08 -9.92
N TYR A 131 -8.16 -22.17 -10.26
CA TYR A 131 -8.63 -23.10 -11.28
C TYR A 131 -8.21 -22.60 -12.66
N ASN A 132 -7.75 -23.51 -13.52
CA ASN A 132 -7.45 -23.19 -14.90
C ASN A 132 -8.76 -23.09 -15.70
N ASP A 133 -9.29 -21.88 -15.84
CA ASP A 133 -10.49 -21.61 -16.67
C ASP A 133 -10.21 -21.75 -18.19
N SER A 134 -8.97 -21.98 -18.60
CA SER A 134 -8.58 -22.06 -20.02
C SER A 134 -9.12 -23.29 -20.76
N ASP A 135 -9.53 -24.33 -20.04
CA ASP A 135 -9.92 -25.60 -20.67
C ASP A 135 -11.37 -25.60 -21.17
N ASP A 136 -12.24 -24.72 -20.65
CA ASP A 136 -13.66 -24.63 -21.05
C ASP A 136 -13.90 -23.71 -22.28
N ALA A 137 -12.92 -22.90 -22.69
CA ALA A 137 -13.09 -21.97 -23.82
C ALA A 137 -13.05 -22.65 -25.20
N THR A 138 -12.79 -23.97 -25.26
CA THR A 138 -12.84 -24.76 -26.52
C THR A 138 -14.04 -25.69 -26.60
N ALA A 139 -14.96 -25.64 -25.63
CA ALA A 139 -16.29 -26.19 -25.82
C ALA A 139 -17.01 -25.32 -26.87
N ASN A 140 -16.79 -25.69 -28.12
CA ASN A 140 -17.52 -25.23 -29.29
C ASN A 140 -19.01 -25.26 -28.91
N PRO A 141 -19.75 -24.14 -29.01
CA PRO A 141 -21.19 -24.16 -28.85
C PRO A 141 -21.77 -24.87 -30.08
N GLU A 142 -21.58 -26.18 -30.18
CA GLU A 142 -22.33 -26.99 -31.12
C GLU A 142 -23.79 -26.90 -30.69
N GLU A 143 -24.56 -26.26 -31.58
CA GLU A 143 -26.01 -26.15 -31.57
C GLU A 143 -26.63 -27.50 -31.20
N HIS A 144 -27.09 -27.64 -29.95
CA HIS A 144 -27.94 -28.75 -29.58
C HIS A 144 -29.37 -28.43 -30.01
N ASP A 145 -29.66 -28.88 -31.23
CA ASP A 145 -30.99 -29.16 -31.73
C ASP A 145 -31.71 -30.12 -30.76
N ASP A 146 -32.99 -29.85 -30.55
CA ASP A 146 -33.89 -30.53 -29.62
C ASP A 146 -33.93 -32.06 -29.85
N LEU A 147 -34.42 -32.79 -28.82
CA LEU A 147 -34.98 -34.16 -28.86
C LEU A 147 -34.08 -35.30 -28.30
N ASN A 148 -33.99 -35.43 -26.96
CA ASN A 148 -34.37 -36.69 -26.25
C ASN A 148 -34.16 -36.54 -24.73
N ARG A 149 -35.25 -36.62 -23.95
CA ARG A 149 -35.24 -36.25 -22.52
C ARG A 149 -35.25 -37.43 -21.53
N ASP A 150 -35.32 -38.68 -21.96
CA ASP A 150 -35.81 -39.74 -21.05
C ASP A 150 -34.82 -40.80 -20.57
N GLN A 151 -33.51 -40.74 -20.84
CA GLN A 151 -32.55 -41.68 -20.24
C GLN A 151 -31.17 -41.08 -19.99
N VAL A 152 -30.94 -40.57 -18.78
CA VAL A 152 -29.56 -40.41 -18.26
C VAL A 152 -29.51 -41.02 -16.87
N SER A 153 -28.96 -42.24 -16.81
CA SER A 153 -28.63 -42.94 -15.58
C SER A 153 -27.55 -42.16 -14.83
N ALA A 154 -27.80 -41.90 -13.54
CA ALA A 154 -26.92 -41.12 -12.67
C ALA A 154 -25.68 -41.94 -12.27
N ASP A 155 -24.73 -42.06 -13.20
CA ASP A 155 -23.37 -42.50 -12.86
C ASP A 155 -22.59 -41.31 -12.27
N THR A 156 -22.84 -41.06 -10.98
CA THR A 156 -22.13 -40.02 -10.21
C THR A 156 -20.77 -40.54 -9.76
N GLY A 157 -19.87 -40.77 -10.72
CA GLY A 157 -18.46 -41.00 -10.41
C GLY A 157 -17.90 -39.86 -9.53
N PRO A 158 -16.86 -40.12 -8.72
CA PRO A 158 -16.25 -39.09 -7.90
C PRO A 158 -15.82 -37.91 -8.79
N PRO A 159 -16.09 -36.66 -8.38
CA PRO A 159 -15.80 -35.49 -9.19
C PRO A 159 -14.32 -35.50 -9.59
N LYS A 160 -14.04 -35.47 -10.90
CA LYS A 160 -12.67 -35.33 -11.41
C LYS A 160 -12.10 -34.03 -10.82
N GLN A 161 -11.02 -34.14 -10.05
CA GLN A 161 -10.33 -32.97 -9.52
C GLN A 161 -9.85 -32.11 -10.70
N ARG A 162 -10.32 -30.86 -10.75
CA ARG A 162 -9.87 -29.90 -11.76
C ARG A 162 -8.40 -29.55 -11.48
N PRO A 163 -7.53 -29.45 -12.50
CA PRO A 163 -6.17 -29.00 -12.30
C PRO A 163 -6.16 -27.58 -11.72
N THR A 164 -5.36 -27.36 -10.69
CA THR A 164 -5.13 -26.04 -10.09
C THR A 164 -3.71 -25.56 -10.38
N THR A 165 -3.53 -24.25 -10.50
CA THR A 165 -2.21 -23.60 -10.58
C THR A 165 -2.00 -22.70 -9.38
N LYS A 166 -0.81 -22.76 -8.78
CA LYS A 166 -0.42 -21.84 -7.70
C LYS A 166 0.12 -20.54 -8.30
N LYS A 167 -0.38 -19.40 -7.85
CA LYS A 167 0.12 -18.07 -8.24
C LYS A 167 0.36 -17.21 -6.99
N PRO A 168 1.41 -16.38 -6.98
CA PRO A 168 1.62 -15.42 -5.90
C PRO A 168 0.56 -14.31 -5.97
N VAL A 169 0.03 -13.93 -4.82
CA VAL A 169 -0.93 -12.84 -4.63
C VAL A 169 -0.37 -11.86 -3.61
N GLU A 170 -0.33 -10.58 -3.96
CA GLU A 170 0.16 -9.50 -3.10
C GLU A 170 -0.94 -9.05 -2.12
N HIS A 171 -0.56 -8.81 -0.85
CA HIS A 171 -1.51 -8.47 0.24
C HIS A 171 -1.29 -7.10 0.85
N THR A 172 -0.03 -6.65 0.94
CA THR A 172 0.31 -5.35 1.51
C THR A 172 1.67 -4.88 1.00
N TYR A 173 1.91 -3.58 1.18
CA TYR A 173 3.21 -2.95 0.99
C TYR A 173 3.60 -2.13 2.21
N LEU A 174 4.90 -2.10 2.46
CA LEU A 174 5.52 -1.14 3.35
C LEU A 174 6.58 -0.38 2.57
N THR A 175 6.49 0.95 2.57
CA THR A 175 7.51 1.82 1.98
C THR A 175 8.26 2.58 3.06
N ILE A 176 9.58 2.69 2.89
CA ILE A 176 10.47 3.45 3.76
C ILE A 176 10.98 4.63 2.97
N LEU A 177 10.78 5.85 3.48
CA LEU A 177 11.38 7.08 3.02
C LEU A 177 12.24 7.63 4.15
N LEU A 178 13.55 7.44 4.04
CA LEU A 178 14.48 7.93 5.06
C LEU A 178 14.67 9.44 4.92
N ASP A 179 14.20 10.17 5.93
CA ASP A 179 14.35 11.63 6.01
C ASP A 179 14.53 12.10 7.46
N ASP A 180 15.21 13.23 7.66
CA ASP A 180 15.41 13.81 9.00
C ASP A 180 14.19 14.61 9.50
N LEU A 181 13.21 14.85 8.63
CA LEU A 181 11.99 15.63 8.87
C LEU A 181 12.24 17.05 9.38
N SER A 182 13.45 17.59 9.20
CA SER A 182 13.80 18.95 9.61
C SER A 182 12.90 20.01 8.97
N THR A 183 12.35 19.71 7.79
CA THR A 183 11.43 20.59 7.06
C THR A 183 9.96 20.19 7.18
N PHE A 184 9.65 19.09 7.87
CA PHE A 184 8.30 18.52 7.95
C PHE A 184 7.22 19.50 8.45
N PRO A 185 7.47 20.37 9.45
CA PRO A 185 6.48 21.37 9.88
C PRO A 185 6.06 22.35 8.78
N ARG A 186 6.85 22.44 7.70
CA ARG A 186 6.59 23.30 6.55
C ARG A 186 6.06 22.54 5.34
N TRP A 187 5.88 21.23 5.41
CA TRP A 187 5.30 20.50 4.28
C TRP A 187 3.85 20.94 4.08
N VAL A 188 3.44 21.17 2.83
CA VAL A 188 2.06 21.57 2.53
C VAL A 188 1.10 20.48 3.02
N PRO A 189 0.20 20.77 3.99
CA PRO A 189 -0.68 19.76 4.56
C PRO A 189 -1.66 19.18 3.53
N ASP A 190 -2.02 17.91 3.72
CA ASP A 190 -2.90 17.17 2.80
C ASP A 190 -4.28 17.83 2.63
N SER A 191 -4.76 18.58 3.64
CA SER A 191 -6.03 19.32 3.56
C SER A 191 -6.05 20.43 2.51
N LEU A 192 -4.89 20.99 2.16
CA LEU A 192 -4.79 22.04 1.15
C LEU A 192 -4.69 21.50 -0.28
N GLN A 193 -4.30 20.23 -0.42
CA GLN A 193 -4.24 19.54 -1.72
C GLN A 193 -5.64 19.32 -2.32
N GLN A 194 -6.69 19.36 -1.49
CA GLN A 194 -8.09 19.14 -1.91
C GLN A 194 -8.77 20.40 -2.46
N SER A 195 -8.17 21.58 -2.31
CA SER A 195 -8.69 22.80 -2.93
C SER A 195 -8.34 22.80 -4.42
N ASN A 196 -9.28 23.16 -5.30
CA ASN A 196 -9.11 23.24 -6.77
C ASN A 196 -7.96 24.17 -7.25
N ASP A 197 -7.18 24.75 -6.33
CA ASP A 197 -6.10 25.68 -6.58
C ASP A 197 -4.73 24.98 -6.56
N ARG A 198 -4.33 24.45 -7.73
CA ARG A 198 -2.95 24.28 -8.28
C ARG A 198 -1.77 23.80 -7.38
N LEU A 199 -1.97 23.47 -6.12
CA LEU A 199 -0.94 22.94 -5.24
C LEU A 199 -0.96 21.42 -5.27
N ILE A 200 -0.22 20.88 -6.23
CA ILE A 200 0.03 19.44 -6.34
C ILE A 200 1.25 19.11 -5.48
N SER A 201 1.04 18.97 -4.17
CA SER A 201 1.95 18.12 -3.37
C SER A 201 1.44 16.70 -3.52
N ASN A 202 2.31 15.76 -3.87
CA ASN A 202 1.91 14.36 -3.90
C ASN A 202 1.50 13.96 -2.47
N PRO A 203 0.25 13.53 -2.25
CA PRO A 203 -0.15 12.99 -0.97
C PRO A 203 0.82 11.86 -0.58
N ARG A 204 1.26 11.82 0.67
CA ARG A 204 2.17 10.76 1.17
C ARG A 204 1.62 9.35 0.89
N HIS A 205 0.29 9.23 0.89
CA HIS A 205 -0.42 7.99 0.62
C HIS A 205 -0.47 7.58 -0.85
N ASP A 206 -0.17 8.46 -1.80
CA ASP A 206 -0.17 8.13 -3.23
C ASP A 206 0.93 7.11 -3.59
N ILE A 207 2.04 7.13 -2.85
CA ILE A 207 3.09 6.10 -2.92
C ILE A 207 2.49 4.70 -2.74
N LEU A 208 1.65 4.55 -1.73
CA LEU A 208 1.01 3.28 -1.40
C LEU A 208 -0.16 2.98 -2.34
N ARG A 209 -0.91 4.00 -2.77
CA ARG A 209 -2.08 3.85 -3.65
C ARG A 209 -1.72 3.17 -4.97
N TYR A 210 -0.63 3.58 -5.61
CA TYR A 210 -0.21 2.97 -6.87
C TYR A 210 0.20 1.49 -6.67
N ALA A 211 0.99 1.22 -5.64
CA ALA A 211 1.43 -0.13 -5.30
C ALA A 211 0.24 -1.06 -5.00
N LEU A 212 -0.66 -0.63 -4.11
CA LEU A 212 -1.81 -1.43 -3.68
C LEU A 212 -2.85 -1.58 -4.80
N GLY A 213 -3.24 -0.50 -5.47
CA GLY A 213 -4.33 -0.50 -6.44
C GLY A 213 -3.97 -0.94 -7.85
N VAL A 214 -2.89 -0.38 -8.39
CA VAL A 214 -2.55 -0.58 -9.81
C VAL A 214 -1.72 -1.83 -9.99
N VAL A 215 -0.69 -2.01 -9.15
CA VAL A 215 0.24 -3.15 -9.27
C VAL A 215 -0.36 -4.42 -8.65
N ALA A 216 -0.69 -4.38 -7.37
CA ALA A 216 -1.20 -5.55 -6.66
C ALA A 216 -2.70 -5.84 -6.90
N ARG A 217 -3.45 -4.88 -7.47
CA ARG A 217 -4.91 -4.98 -7.66
C ARG A 217 -5.66 -5.36 -6.38
N ILE A 218 -5.16 -4.90 -5.24
CA ILE A 218 -5.79 -5.11 -3.94
C ILE A 218 -7.06 -4.26 -3.92
N GLN A 219 -8.21 -4.86 -3.62
CA GLN A 219 -9.44 -4.09 -3.44
C GLN A 219 -9.54 -3.51 -2.04
N LYS A 220 -9.11 -4.26 -1.03
CA LYS A 220 -9.11 -3.84 0.38
C LYS A 220 -7.86 -4.34 1.05
N GLY A 221 -7.18 -3.49 1.80
CA GLY A 221 -5.97 -3.88 2.50
C GLY A 221 -5.37 -2.77 3.33
N TYR A 222 -4.09 -2.92 3.66
CA TYR A 222 -3.33 -1.94 4.40
C TYR A 222 -2.05 -1.58 3.68
N GLY A 223 -1.54 -0.40 4.00
CA GLY A 223 -0.18 0.00 3.66
C GLY A 223 0.51 0.62 4.87
N PHE A 224 1.83 0.50 4.91
CA PHE A 224 2.65 1.09 5.97
C PHE A 224 3.67 2.05 5.35
N LEU A 225 3.94 3.15 6.04
CA LEU A 225 4.93 4.14 5.62
C LEU A 225 5.86 4.45 6.80
N LEU A 226 7.15 4.19 6.64
CA LEU A 226 8.18 4.74 7.51
C LEU A 226 8.70 6.02 6.87
N LEU A 227 8.39 7.18 7.44
CA LEU A 227 8.77 8.49 6.93
C LEU A 227 9.64 9.20 7.97
N GLY A 228 10.96 9.14 7.80
CA GLY A 228 11.88 9.53 8.88
C GLY A 228 11.54 8.78 10.19
N PRO A 229 11.55 9.42 11.37
CA PRO A 229 11.19 8.75 12.63
C PRO A 229 9.70 8.35 12.74
N ARG A 230 8.84 8.72 11.78
CA ARG A 230 7.40 8.43 11.85
C ARG A 230 7.07 7.07 11.24
N LEU A 231 6.23 6.31 11.93
CA LEU A 231 5.52 5.15 11.36
C LEU A 231 4.05 5.53 11.16
N GLU A 232 3.59 5.41 9.91
CA GLU A 232 2.21 5.65 9.51
C GLU A 232 1.62 4.34 8.97
N ALA A 233 0.33 4.14 9.24
CA ALA A 233 -0.43 2.99 8.73
C ALA A 233 -1.65 3.52 7.98
N TYR A 234 -2.06 2.82 6.93
CA TYR A 234 -3.11 3.26 6.04
C TYR A 234 -4.12 2.14 5.81
N THR A 235 -5.41 2.48 5.82
CA THR A 235 -6.42 1.62 5.21
C THR A 235 -6.58 1.96 3.75
N TYR A 236 -6.61 0.92 2.95
CA TYR A 236 -6.77 1.02 1.52
C TYR A 236 -8.07 0.36 1.10
N GLU A 237 -8.90 1.11 0.38
CA GLU A 237 -10.14 0.63 -0.21
C GLU A 237 -10.25 1.18 -1.64
N TRP A 238 -10.08 0.28 -2.61
CA TRP A 238 -10.40 0.55 -4.00
C TRP A 238 -11.93 0.57 -4.15
N GLN A 239 -12.45 1.64 -4.73
CA GLN A 239 -13.82 1.66 -5.23
C GLN A 239 -13.73 1.30 -6.71
N ASP A 240 -14.48 0.29 -7.12
CA ASP A 240 -14.52 -0.10 -8.53
C ASP A 240 -14.90 1.09 -9.40
N VAL A 241 -14.36 1.10 -10.62
CA VAL A 241 -14.80 2.02 -11.68
C VAL A 241 -16.29 1.78 -11.86
N ALA A 242 -17.12 2.83 -11.79
CA ALA A 242 -18.55 2.69 -12.02
C ALA A 242 -18.80 2.02 -13.38
N GLU A 243 -19.89 1.25 -13.50
CA GLU A 243 -20.24 0.51 -14.74
C GLU A 243 -20.29 1.42 -15.98
N ASP A 244 -20.47 2.73 -15.79
CA ASP A 244 -20.46 3.74 -16.86
C ASP A 244 -19.05 4.15 -17.33
N GLY A 245 -18.00 3.47 -16.86
CA GLY A 245 -16.61 3.73 -17.23
C GLY A 245 -16.01 4.98 -16.58
N ARG A 246 -16.73 5.68 -15.69
CA ARG A 246 -16.14 6.75 -14.89
C ARG A 246 -15.39 6.14 -13.72
N ALA A 247 -14.09 6.44 -13.66
CA ALA A 247 -13.28 6.14 -12.50
C ALA A 247 -13.77 6.98 -11.32
N GLU A 248 -14.67 6.44 -10.50
CA GLU A 248 -14.80 6.85 -9.11
C GLU A 248 -13.51 6.43 -8.41
N GLY A 249 -12.49 7.28 -8.47
CA GLY A 249 -11.12 6.90 -8.11
C GLY A 249 -10.98 6.29 -6.71
N ALA A 250 -9.91 5.50 -6.51
CA ALA A 250 -9.59 4.91 -5.20
C ALA A 250 -9.74 5.89 -4.03
N ARG A 251 -10.31 5.42 -2.92
CA ARG A 251 -10.35 6.16 -1.66
C ARG A 251 -9.31 5.56 -0.71
N THR A 252 -8.18 6.22 -0.58
CA THR A 252 -7.27 5.94 0.52
C THR A 252 -7.78 6.69 1.75
N ARG A 253 -8.21 5.98 2.79
CA ARG A 253 -8.58 6.63 4.05
C ARG A 253 -7.35 6.67 4.94
N TYR A 254 -7.05 7.86 5.46
CA TYR A 254 -6.01 8.00 6.46
C TYR A 254 -6.44 7.23 7.71
N ALA A 255 -5.72 6.17 8.03
CA ALA A 255 -5.76 5.58 9.35
C ALA A 255 -4.73 6.32 10.18
N THR A 256 -5.18 6.92 11.27
CA THR A 256 -4.42 7.66 12.27
C THR A 256 -2.93 7.29 12.38
N CYS A 257 -2.03 8.28 12.40
CA CYS A 257 -0.64 8.11 12.86
C CYS A 257 -0.68 7.56 14.29
N LEU A 258 -0.35 6.28 14.47
CA LEU A 258 -0.57 5.60 15.75
C LEU A 258 0.46 5.96 16.83
N LEU A 259 1.48 6.75 16.52
CA LEU A 259 2.63 6.97 17.43
C LEU A 259 2.95 8.44 17.75
N GLU A 260 2.09 9.40 17.39
CA GLU A 260 2.25 10.79 17.88
C GLU A 260 1.76 10.98 19.33
N LYS A 261 1.22 9.94 19.97
CA LYS A 261 0.87 10.00 21.39
C LYS A 261 2.09 9.64 22.24
N GLU A 262 2.72 10.69 22.77
CA GLU A 262 3.58 10.69 23.97
C GLU A 262 5.04 10.26 23.80
N HIS A 263 5.91 11.22 23.48
CA HIS A 263 7.23 11.39 24.11
C HIS A 263 7.63 12.87 24.12
#